data_AF-A0A7X8JUW3-F1
#
_entry.id   AF-A0A7X8JUW3-F1
#
_cell.length_a   1.000
_cell.length_b   1.000
_cell.length_c   1.000
_cell.angle_alpha   90.00
_cell.angle_beta   90.00
_cell.angle_gamma   90.00
#
_symmetry.space_group_name_H-M   'P 1'
#
loop_
_entity.id
_entity.type
_entity.pdbx_description
1 polymer ?
#
loop_
_entity_poly.entity_id
_entity_poly.type
_entity_poly.pdbx_seq_one_letter_code
_entity_poly.pdbx_strand_id
1 'polypeptide(L)'
;MDFMEKQNRYTDMVNDFLDKSIKEKDLLEKSIYTAIRYSLLAGGKRLRPTLALAVCDMLGGDLEEVLPYACAIEMIHTYSLIHDDLPAMDNDDYRRGKLTNHKMFGESLAILAGDGLLNMAFEVMLESTSSKPNNLENKIKAMAYIAKSSGIRGMIGGQVIDTESENKEISIETLEYIHRYKTGALIKAPVVSAAIICNATDEESQSLEKFAEGLGLAFQIKDDILDVEGSTEKLGKKVGSDASNKKTTYVSLYGLEKSKQMLNKTSEEAITNLQKFGTKAAFLKELTEYLIVREI
;
A
#
# COMPACT_ATOMS: atom_id res chain seq x y z
N MET A 1 -3.93 -24.94 4.53
CA MET A 1 -3.70 -24.08 3.37
C MET A 1 -2.26 -23.61 3.48
N ASP A 2 -1.46 -23.92 2.49
CA ASP A 2 -0.08 -23.43 2.41
C ASP A 2 -0.07 -21.91 2.18
N PHE A 3 1.03 -21.23 2.53
CA PHE A 3 1.19 -19.77 2.41
C PHE A 3 0.72 -19.25 1.04
N MET A 4 1.22 -19.89 -0.03
CA MET A 4 0.96 -19.48 -1.40
C MET A 4 -0.50 -19.69 -1.81
N GLU A 5 -1.13 -20.76 -1.34
CA GLU A 5 -2.54 -21.04 -1.60
C GLU A 5 -3.43 -19.96 -0.95
N LYS A 6 -3.09 -19.53 0.27
CA LYS A 6 -3.81 -18.47 0.99
C LYS A 6 -3.60 -17.09 0.37
N GLN A 7 -2.35 -16.79 -0.04
CA GLN A 7 -2.01 -15.58 -0.77
C GLN A 7 -2.78 -15.48 -2.10
N ASN A 8 -2.85 -16.58 -2.86
CA ASN A 8 -3.58 -16.64 -4.11
C ASN A 8 -5.08 -16.43 -3.89
N ARG A 9 -5.67 -17.11 -2.91
CA ARG A 9 -7.09 -16.91 -2.54
C ARG A 9 -7.42 -15.44 -2.28
N TYR A 10 -6.62 -14.74 -1.47
CA TYR A 10 -6.83 -13.31 -1.21
C TYR A 10 -6.66 -12.46 -2.46
N THR A 11 -5.64 -12.75 -3.26
CA THR A 11 -5.35 -12.02 -4.50
C THR A 11 -6.49 -12.18 -5.50
N ASP A 12 -7.04 -13.38 -5.65
CA ASP A 12 -8.17 -13.68 -6.53
C ASP A 12 -9.43 -12.95 -6.09
N MET A 13 -9.77 -13.00 -4.78
CA MET A 13 -10.91 -12.26 -4.23
C MET A 13 -10.83 -10.76 -4.53
N VAL A 14 -9.63 -10.18 -4.38
CA VAL A 14 -9.38 -8.76 -4.62
C VAL A 14 -9.47 -8.43 -6.11
N ASN A 15 -8.83 -9.22 -6.98
CA ASN A 15 -8.88 -8.99 -8.42
C ASN A 15 -10.30 -9.11 -8.95
N ASP A 16 -11.05 -10.10 -8.50
CA ASP A 16 -12.46 -10.29 -8.86
C ASP A 16 -13.33 -9.11 -8.42
N PHE A 17 -13.12 -8.61 -7.21
CA PHE A 17 -13.86 -7.45 -6.71
C PHE A 17 -13.53 -6.21 -7.54
N LEU A 18 -12.24 -5.88 -7.70
CA LEU A 18 -11.79 -4.70 -8.45
C LEU A 18 -12.27 -4.73 -9.90
N ASP A 19 -12.21 -5.88 -10.58
CA ASP A 19 -12.71 -6.01 -11.95
C ASP A 19 -14.22 -5.76 -12.05
N LYS A 20 -15.00 -6.26 -11.08
CA LYS A 20 -16.45 -6.04 -11.00
C LYS A 20 -16.82 -4.60 -10.62
N SER A 21 -16.00 -3.92 -9.83
CA SER A 21 -16.23 -2.52 -9.42
C SER A 21 -16.07 -1.54 -10.58
N ILE A 22 -15.29 -1.88 -11.60
CA ILE A 22 -14.99 -0.96 -12.72
C ILE A 22 -15.42 -1.60 -14.02
N LYS A 23 -16.73 -1.75 -14.22
CA LYS A 23 -17.27 -2.22 -15.50
C LYS A 23 -17.23 -1.09 -16.51
N GLU A 24 -16.53 -1.32 -17.60
CA GLU A 24 -16.63 -0.45 -18.77
C GLU A 24 -18.07 -0.51 -19.29
N LYS A 25 -18.69 0.66 -19.38
CA LYS A 25 -20.02 0.83 -19.94
C LYS A 25 -19.87 1.59 -21.26
N ASP A 26 -20.76 1.34 -22.21
CA ASP A 26 -20.80 2.11 -23.46
C ASP A 26 -21.39 3.51 -23.17
N LEU A 27 -20.56 4.34 -22.56
CA LEU A 27 -20.84 5.72 -22.15
C LEU A 27 -19.90 6.68 -22.91
N LEU A 28 -20.26 7.97 -22.93
CA LEU A 28 -19.49 8.99 -23.63
C LEU A 28 -18.06 9.12 -23.07
N GLU A 29 -17.93 8.92 -21.77
CA GLU A 29 -16.71 9.04 -20.98
C GLU A 29 -15.93 7.71 -20.85
N LYS A 30 -16.23 6.67 -21.65
CA LYS A 30 -15.62 5.33 -21.54
C LYS A 30 -14.09 5.29 -21.47
N SER A 31 -13.41 6.30 -22.00
CA SER A 31 -11.95 6.43 -21.93
C SER A 31 -11.43 6.49 -20.48
N ILE A 32 -12.16 7.09 -19.54
CA ILE A 32 -11.75 7.13 -18.12
C ILE A 32 -11.76 5.74 -17.50
N TYR A 33 -12.78 4.92 -17.81
CA TYR A 33 -12.87 3.55 -17.34
C TYR A 33 -11.71 2.70 -17.88
N THR A 34 -11.38 2.87 -19.16
CA THR A 34 -10.21 2.20 -19.77
C THR A 34 -8.92 2.59 -19.07
N ALA A 35 -8.69 3.89 -18.85
CA ALA A 35 -7.49 4.40 -18.21
C ALA A 35 -7.35 3.93 -16.75
N ILE A 36 -8.44 3.93 -15.99
CA ILE A 36 -8.46 3.43 -14.61
C ILE A 36 -8.16 1.93 -14.57
N ARG A 37 -8.89 1.13 -15.38
CA ARG A 37 -8.70 -0.32 -15.45
C ARG A 37 -7.28 -0.70 -15.85
N TYR A 38 -6.69 0.04 -16.78
CA TYR A 38 -5.32 -0.19 -17.25
C TYR A 38 -4.32 -0.22 -16.08
N SER A 39 -4.35 0.80 -15.22
CA SER A 39 -3.44 0.88 -14.07
C SER A 39 -3.85 -0.04 -12.91
N LEU A 40 -5.15 -0.08 -12.58
CA LEU A 40 -5.65 -0.85 -11.43
C LEU A 40 -5.49 -2.36 -11.63
N LEU A 41 -5.70 -2.84 -12.86
CA LEU A 41 -5.64 -4.26 -13.23
C LEU A 41 -4.31 -4.62 -13.93
N ALA A 42 -3.32 -3.73 -13.93
CA ALA A 42 -1.99 -3.99 -14.51
C ALA A 42 -1.24 -5.17 -13.86
N GLY A 43 -1.76 -5.74 -12.78
CA GLY A 43 -1.10 -6.70 -11.90
C GLY A 43 -0.55 -6.03 -10.65
N GLY A 44 0.18 -6.77 -9.83
CA GLY A 44 0.74 -6.31 -8.56
C GLY A 44 0.54 -7.35 -7.46
N LYS A 45 1.35 -7.27 -6.41
CA LYS A 45 1.34 -8.24 -5.30
C LYS A 45 0.09 -8.17 -4.41
N ARG A 46 -0.78 -7.17 -4.62
CA ARG A 46 -1.99 -6.87 -3.81
C ARG A 46 -1.71 -6.90 -2.30
N LEU A 47 -0.53 -6.41 -1.91
CA LEU A 47 -0.05 -6.49 -0.53
C LEU A 47 -1.04 -5.83 0.45
N ARG A 48 -1.49 -4.61 0.15
CA ARG A 48 -2.36 -3.85 1.07
C ARG A 48 -3.71 -4.53 1.28
N PRO A 49 -4.45 -4.95 0.24
CA PRO A 49 -5.64 -5.77 0.43
C PRO A 49 -5.39 -7.08 1.15
N THR A 50 -4.31 -7.78 0.81
CA THR A 50 -3.92 -9.04 1.46
C THR A 50 -3.74 -8.85 2.97
N LEU A 51 -3.08 -7.77 3.40
CA LEU A 51 -2.92 -7.45 4.82
C LEU A 51 -4.27 -7.30 5.53
N ALA A 52 -5.22 -6.58 4.94
CA ALA A 52 -6.55 -6.40 5.52
C ALA A 52 -7.30 -7.73 5.64
N LEU A 53 -7.31 -8.54 4.58
CA LEU A 53 -7.98 -9.85 4.57
C LEU A 53 -7.32 -10.84 5.53
N ALA A 54 -5.99 -10.82 5.63
CA ALA A 54 -5.24 -11.65 6.56
C ALA A 54 -5.53 -11.31 8.03
N VAL A 55 -5.63 -10.02 8.37
CA VAL A 55 -6.03 -9.57 9.71
C VAL A 55 -7.46 -10.00 10.01
N CYS A 56 -8.37 -9.81 9.06
CA CYS A 56 -9.77 -10.23 9.21
C CYS A 56 -9.88 -11.74 9.49
N ASP A 57 -9.24 -12.57 8.68
CA ASP A 57 -9.25 -14.03 8.84
C ASP A 57 -8.60 -14.48 10.15
N MET A 58 -7.48 -13.85 10.54
CA MET A 58 -6.81 -14.12 11.82
C MET A 58 -7.72 -13.85 13.02
N LEU A 59 -8.51 -12.78 12.96
CA LEU A 59 -9.47 -12.40 14.00
C LEU A 59 -10.79 -13.20 13.90
N GLY A 60 -10.96 -14.03 12.87
CA GLY A 60 -12.20 -14.79 12.63
C GLY A 60 -13.37 -13.92 12.15
N GLY A 61 -13.08 -12.78 11.52
CA GLY A 61 -14.08 -11.89 10.94
C GLY A 61 -14.61 -12.38 9.59
N ASP A 62 -15.62 -11.68 9.09
CA ASP A 62 -16.18 -11.92 7.75
C ASP A 62 -15.38 -11.13 6.69
N LEU A 63 -14.75 -11.87 5.78
CA LEU A 63 -13.97 -11.30 4.68
C LEU A 63 -14.82 -10.42 3.77
N GLU A 64 -16.10 -10.70 3.59
CA GLU A 64 -16.99 -9.88 2.75
C GLU A 64 -17.23 -8.48 3.32
N GLU A 65 -17.10 -8.32 4.64
CA GLU A 65 -17.24 -7.03 5.32
C GLU A 65 -15.99 -6.17 5.16
N VAL A 66 -14.81 -6.79 5.05
CA VAL A 66 -13.52 -6.09 4.94
C VAL A 66 -13.09 -5.87 3.48
N LEU A 67 -13.47 -6.77 2.57
CA LEU A 67 -13.05 -6.75 1.17
C LEU A 67 -13.28 -5.41 0.46
N PRO A 68 -14.42 -4.70 0.61
CA PRO A 68 -14.61 -3.40 -0.03
C PRO A 68 -13.61 -2.34 0.45
N TYR A 69 -13.30 -2.30 1.75
CA TYR A 69 -12.32 -1.38 2.33
C TYR A 69 -10.89 -1.74 1.92
N ALA A 70 -10.58 -3.03 1.88
CA ALA A 70 -9.31 -3.54 1.38
C ALA A 70 -9.08 -3.11 -0.09
N CYS A 71 -10.11 -3.27 -0.94
CA CYS A 71 -10.08 -2.86 -2.34
C CYS A 71 -10.01 -1.34 -2.51
N ALA A 72 -10.72 -0.58 -1.68
CA ALA A 72 -10.62 0.88 -1.67
C ALA A 72 -9.20 1.36 -1.35
N ILE A 73 -8.47 0.70 -0.45
CA ILE A 73 -7.06 1.01 -0.18
C ILE A 73 -6.16 0.72 -1.40
N GLU A 74 -6.45 -0.32 -2.18
CA GLU A 74 -5.71 -0.59 -3.43
C GLU A 74 -6.05 0.41 -4.55
N MET A 75 -7.30 0.87 -4.61
CA MET A 75 -7.70 1.99 -5.48
C MET A 75 -6.93 3.26 -5.07
N ILE A 76 -6.87 3.56 -3.77
CA ILE A 76 -6.08 4.66 -3.20
C ILE A 76 -4.60 4.55 -3.58
N HIS A 77 -4.01 3.37 -3.38
CA HIS A 77 -2.62 3.14 -3.76
C HIS A 77 -2.40 3.28 -5.27
N THR A 78 -3.34 2.81 -6.09
CA THR A 78 -3.19 2.88 -7.54
C THR A 78 -3.31 4.31 -8.05
N TYR A 79 -4.23 5.13 -7.52
CA TYR A 79 -4.28 6.54 -7.94
C TYR A 79 -2.98 7.24 -7.59
N SER A 80 -2.43 6.95 -6.40
CA SER A 80 -1.22 7.62 -5.94
C SER A 80 -0.10 7.38 -6.94
N LEU A 81 0.05 6.14 -7.45
CA LEU A 81 1.01 5.80 -8.48
C LEU A 81 0.73 6.50 -9.82
N ILE A 82 -0.54 6.57 -10.25
CA ILE A 82 -0.90 7.28 -11.49
C ILE A 82 -0.45 8.75 -11.45
N HIS A 83 -0.64 9.40 -10.30
CA HIS A 83 -0.24 10.80 -10.11
C HIS A 83 1.26 10.97 -9.89
N ASP A 84 1.88 10.07 -9.11
CA ASP A 84 3.34 10.05 -8.87
C ASP A 84 4.14 9.92 -10.18
N ASP A 85 3.62 9.16 -11.14
CA ASP A 85 4.25 8.96 -12.45
C ASP A 85 4.11 10.19 -13.40
N LEU A 86 3.33 11.23 -13.07
CA LEU A 86 3.11 12.38 -13.97
C LEU A 86 4.39 13.19 -14.22
N PRO A 87 4.49 13.93 -15.35
CA PRO A 87 5.66 14.76 -15.64
C PRO A 87 6.00 15.83 -14.60
N ALA A 88 5.00 16.30 -13.85
CA ALA A 88 5.18 17.27 -12.77
C ALA A 88 5.63 16.65 -11.43
N MET A 89 5.70 15.31 -11.37
CA MET A 89 6.12 14.51 -10.22
C MET A 89 7.38 13.72 -10.62
N ASP A 90 7.39 12.38 -10.55
CA ASP A 90 8.59 11.58 -10.86
C ASP A 90 8.86 11.46 -12.37
N ASN A 91 7.89 11.81 -13.23
CA ASN A 91 8.00 11.75 -14.69
C ASN A 91 8.45 10.37 -15.22
N ASP A 92 7.94 9.30 -14.61
CA ASP A 92 8.28 7.92 -14.97
C ASP A 92 7.59 7.47 -16.27
N ASP A 93 8.34 6.79 -17.14
CA ASP A 93 7.81 6.25 -18.40
C ASP A 93 7.18 4.86 -18.22
N TYR A 94 7.60 4.09 -17.21
CA TYR A 94 7.19 2.70 -16.98
C TYR A 94 6.77 2.41 -15.54
N ARG A 95 5.72 1.63 -15.36
CA ARG A 95 5.28 1.06 -14.08
C ARG A 95 4.78 -0.36 -14.26
N ARG A 96 5.18 -1.27 -13.36
CA ARG A 96 4.80 -2.70 -13.39
C ARG A 96 5.05 -3.36 -14.76
N GLY A 97 6.14 -2.99 -15.43
CA GLY A 97 6.51 -3.53 -16.75
C GLY A 97 5.67 -3.01 -17.93
N LYS A 98 4.83 -1.99 -17.71
CA LYS A 98 3.99 -1.35 -18.74
C LYS A 98 4.26 0.15 -18.78
N LEU A 99 3.83 0.83 -19.85
CA LEU A 99 3.86 2.29 -19.90
C LEU A 99 3.03 2.88 -18.76
N THR A 100 3.48 4.01 -18.21
CA THR A 100 2.68 4.74 -17.22
C THR A 100 1.40 5.29 -17.85
N ASN A 101 0.41 5.60 -17.01
CA ASN A 101 -0.92 5.99 -17.48
C ASN A 101 -0.85 7.20 -18.43
N HIS A 102 -0.06 8.21 -18.07
CA HIS A 102 0.08 9.43 -18.85
C HIS A 102 0.78 9.20 -20.20
N LYS A 103 1.68 8.21 -20.30
CA LYS A 103 2.30 7.83 -21.58
C LYS A 103 1.32 7.12 -22.51
N MET A 104 0.42 6.32 -21.94
CA MET A 104 -0.57 5.57 -22.72
C MET A 104 -1.76 6.43 -23.14
N PHE A 105 -2.21 7.35 -22.28
CA PHE A 105 -3.50 8.05 -22.41
C PHE A 105 -3.41 9.58 -22.41
N GLY A 106 -2.21 10.14 -22.20
CA GLY A 106 -1.99 11.58 -22.02
C GLY A 106 -2.20 12.05 -20.58
N GLU A 107 -1.60 13.18 -20.25
CA GLU A 107 -1.60 13.75 -18.89
C GLU A 107 -3.00 14.06 -18.36
N SER A 108 -3.85 14.70 -19.18
CA SER A 108 -5.20 15.08 -18.76
C SER A 108 -6.04 13.88 -18.33
N LEU A 109 -5.98 12.77 -19.09
CA LEU A 109 -6.73 11.58 -18.75
C LEU A 109 -6.12 10.82 -17.58
N ALA A 110 -4.79 10.84 -17.41
CA ALA A 110 -4.13 10.27 -16.24
C ALA A 110 -4.49 11.00 -14.94
N ILE A 111 -4.52 12.33 -14.95
CA ILE A 111 -4.98 13.13 -13.81
C ILE A 111 -6.41 12.73 -13.42
N LEU A 112 -7.33 12.75 -14.40
CA LEU A 112 -8.73 12.39 -14.19
C LEU A 112 -8.92 10.93 -13.76
N ALA A 113 -8.10 10.00 -14.28
CA ALA A 113 -8.13 8.60 -13.86
C ALA A 113 -7.73 8.45 -12.39
N GLY A 114 -6.70 9.18 -11.93
CA GLY A 114 -6.32 9.20 -10.53
C GLY A 114 -7.43 9.80 -9.64
N ASP A 115 -7.97 10.96 -10.01
CA ASP A 115 -9.07 11.61 -9.28
C ASP A 115 -10.31 10.73 -9.20
N GLY A 116 -10.69 10.11 -10.34
CA GLY A 116 -11.79 9.18 -10.42
C GLY A 116 -11.59 7.98 -9.51
N LEU A 117 -10.39 7.39 -9.50
CA LEU A 117 -10.09 6.22 -8.69
C LEU A 117 -10.08 6.53 -7.17
N LEU A 118 -9.62 7.72 -6.78
CA LEU A 118 -9.75 8.22 -5.40
C LEU A 118 -11.23 8.33 -4.99
N ASN A 119 -12.08 8.92 -5.82
CA ASN A 119 -13.52 9.05 -5.53
C ASN A 119 -14.20 7.67 -5.47
N MET A 120 -13.91 6.78 -6.43
CA MET A 120 -14.43 5.41 -6.44
C MET A 120 -14.06 4.63 -5.18
N ALA A 121 -12.87 4.85 -4.62
CA ALA A 121 -12.48 4.23 -3.35
C ALA A 121 -13.45 4.61 -2.21
N PHE A 122 -13.85 5.88 -2.13
CA PHE A 122 -14.85 6.33 -1.15
C PHE A 122 -16.24 5.81 -1.45
N GLU A 123 -16.66 5.81 -2.73
CA GLU A 123 -17.95 5.26 -3.15
C GLU A 123 -18.09 3.79 -2.72
N VAL A 124 -17.08 2.97 -2.98
CA VAL A 124 -17.06 1.55 -2.60
C VAL A 124 -17.19 1.36 -1.08
N MET A 125 -16.46 2.15 -0.28
CA MET A 125 -16.56 2.08 1.18
C MET A 125 -17.93 2.54 1.69
N LEU A 126 -18.47 3.61 1.12
CA LEU A 126 -19.78 4.16 1.48
C LEU A 126 -20.91 3.20 1.11
N GLU A 127 -20.90 2.64 -0.10
CA GLU A 127 -21.89 1.69 -0.57
C GLU A 127 -21.90 0.42 0.31
N SER A 128 -20.73 -0.11 0.66
CA SER A 128 -20.61 -1.23 1.60
C SER A 128 -21.17 -0.88 2.99
N THR A 129 -20.86 0.32 3.48
CA THR A 129 -21.33 0.81 4.78
C THR A 129 -22.86 0.98 4.82
N SER A 130 -23.44 1.51 3.74
CA SER A 130 -24.88 1.78 3.66
C SER A 130 -25.73 0.54 3.36
N SER A 131 -25.23 -0.37 2.52
CA SER A 131 -25.96 -1.59 2.14
C SER A 131 -25.97 -2.66 3.23
N LYS A 132 -24.94 -2.68 4.08
CA LYS A 132 -24.80 -3.60 5.22
C LYS A 132 -24.59 -2.80 6.51
N PRO A 133 -25.65 -2.30 7.17
CA PRO A 133 -25.53 -1.38 8.30
C PRO A 133 -25.13 -2.04 9.64
N ASN A 134 -24.78 -3.33 9.63
CA ASN A 134 -24.16 -3.98 10.78
C ASN A 134 -22.80 -3.33 11.08
N ASN A 135 -22.49 -3.18 12.37
CA ASN A 135 -21.23 -2.60 12.84
C ASN A 135 -20.92 -1.20 12.25
N LEU A 136 -21.97 -0.39 12.02
CA LEU A 136 -21.88 0.91 11.33
C LEU A 136 -20.84 1.84 11.95
N GLU A 137 -20.78 1.92 13.28
CA GLU A 137 -19.82 2.78 13.98
C GLU A 137 -18.37 2.43 13.63
N ASN A 138 -18.02 1.14 13.64
CA ASN A 138 -16.66 0.71 13.33
C ASN A 138 -16.36 0.81 11.84
N LYS A 139 -17.34 0.56 10.96
CA LYS A 139 -17.20 0.85 9.52
C LYS A 139 -16.88 2.33 9.27
N ILE A 140 -17.59 3.25 9.94
CA ILE A 140 -17.31 4.70 9.85
C ILE A 140 -15.91 5.03 10.39
N LYS A 141 -15.51 4.48 11.54
CA LYS A 141 -14.16 4.66 12.10
C LYS A 141 -13.08 4.16 11.14
N ALA A 142 -13.29 3.01 10.51
CA ALA A 142 -12.37 2.43 9.53
C ALA A 142 -12.25 3.32 8.27
N MET A 143 -13.36 3.81 7.71
CA MET A 143 -13.32 4.79 6.61
C MET A 143 -12.57 6.06 7.00
N ALA A 144 -12.86 6.62 8.18
CA ALA A 144 -12.20 7.82 8.66
C ALA A 144 -10.69 7.61 8.84
N TYR A 145 -10.28 6.42 9.31
CA TYR A 145 -8.87 6.04 9.40
C TYR A 145 -8.21 5.97 8.02
N ILE A 146 -8.84 5.29 7.06
CA ILE A 146 -8.34 5.19 5.68
C ILE A 146 -8.20 6.58 5.05
N ALA A 147 -9.21 7.43 5.18
CA ALA A 147 -9.21 8.80 4.67
C ALA A 147 -8.09 9.66 5.27
N LYS A 148 -7.86 9.53 6.59
CA LYS A 148 -6.77 10.25 7.26
C LYS A 148 -5.40 9.75 6.81
N SER A 149 -5.25 8.43 6.64
CA SER A 149 -4.01 7.80 6.19
C SER A 149 -3.69 8.06 4.71
N SER A 150 -4.68 8.32 3.87
CA SER A 150 -4.46 8.73 2.48
C SER A 150 -4.26 10.23 2.31
N GLY A 151 -4.88 11.07 3.15
CA GLY A 151 -4.85 12.52 3.01
C GLY A 151 -3.57 13.23 3.49
N ILE A 152 -3.68 14.53 3.76
CA ILE A 152 -2.55 15.42 4.13
C ILE A 152 -1.86 15.06 5.45
N ARG A 153 -2.53 14.29 6.32
CA ARG A 153 -1.97 13.77 7.58
C ARG A 153 -1.40 12.35 7.41
N GLY A 154 -1.28 11.90 6.18
CA GLY A 154 -0.93 10.56 5.74
C GLY A 154 -0.09 10.64 4.47
N MET A 155 -0.41 9.78 3.50
CA MET A 155 0.33 9.63 2.24
C MET A 155 0.59 10.96 1.53
N ILE A 156 -0.44 11.79 1.32
CA ILE A 156 -0.24 13.06 0.59
C ILE A 156 0.71 13.99 1.34
N GLY A 157 0.64 14.05 2.67
CA GLY A 157 1.58 14.83 3.47
C GLY A 157 3.02 14.33 3.32
N GLY A 158 3.21 13.01 3.34
CA GLY A 158 4.52 12.40 3.08
C GLY A 158 5.02 12.67 1.66
N GLN A 159 4.14 12.62 0.66
CA GLN A 159 4.49 12.91 -0.74
C GLN A 159 4.94 14.36 -0.92
N VAL A 160 4.24 15.33 -0.32
CA VAL A 160 4.62 16.75 -0.37
C VAL A 160 6.03 16.94 0.17
N ILE A 161 6.32 16.37 1.34
CA ILE A 161 7.64 16.50 1.96
C ILE A 161 8.71 15.82 1.11
N ASP A 162 8.43 14.66 0.51
CA ASP A 162 9.35 13.97 -0.40
C ASP A 162 9.71 14.84 -1.61
N THR A 163 8.69 15.36 -2.32
CA THR A 163 8.88 16.23 -3.49
C THR A 163 9.62 17.53 -3.12
N GLU A 164 9.28 18.16 -1.98
CA GLU A 164 9.99 19.35 -1.52
C GLU A 164 11.42 19.07 -1.04
N SER A 165 11.74 17.81 -0.74
CA SER A 165 13.08 17.36 -0.29
C SER A 165 13.99 16.95 -1.44
N GLU A 166 13.48 16.86 -2.67
CA GLU A 166 14.29 16.49 -3.81
C GLU A 166 15.44 17.49 -4.03
N ASN A 167 16.61 16.94 -4.38
CA ASN A 167 17.86 17.69 -4.53
C ASN A 167 18.33 18.43 -3.25
N LYS A 168 17.84 18.05 -2.07
CA LYS A 168 18.28 18.60 -0.77
C LYS A 168 18.81 17.48 0.12
N GLU A 169 19.83 17.79 0.91
CA GLU A 169 20.19 16.94 2.04
C GLU A 169 19.15 17.11 3.15
N ILE A 170 18.52 16.02 3.56
CA ILE A 170 17.55 16.00 4.65
C ILE A 170 18.09 15.28 5.88
N SER A 171 17.58 15.66 7.06
CA SER A 171 17.90 15.00 8.31
C SER A 171 17.24 13.61 8.39
N ILE A 172 17.74 12.76 9.29
CA ILE A 172 17.14 11.44 9.54
C ILE A 172 15.69 11.57 10.02
N GLU A 173 15.38 12.57 10.84
CA GLU A 173 14.02 12.79 11.34
C GLU A 173 13.05 13.12 10.21
N THR A 174 13.53 13.87 9.20
CA THR A 174 12.76 14.18 8.00
C THR A 174 12.55 12.93 7.14
N LEU A 175 13.60 12.13 6.94
CA LEU A 175 13.51 10.87 6.21
C LEU A 175 12.52 9.89 6.87
N GLU A 176 12.62 9.71 8.19
CA GLU A 176 11.70 8.88 8.97
C GLU A 176 10.26 9.38 8.85
N TYR A 177 10.06 10.71 8.82
CA TYR A 177 8.75 11.31 8.60
C TYR A 177 8.22 10.97 7.21
N ILE A 178 9.00 11.20 6.14
CA ILE A 178 8.62 10.86 4.76
C ILE A 178 8.18 9.39 4.69
N HIS A 179 9.02 8.47 5.16
CA HIS A 179 8.74 7.04 5.09
C HIS A 179 7.50 6.63 5.90
N ARG A 180 7.33 7.19 7.10
CA ARG A 180 6.16 6.93 7.95
C ARG A 180 4.87 7.36 7.27
N TYR A 181 4.86 8.49 6.58
CA TYR A 181 3.64 9.07 6.03
C TYR A 181 3.40 8.67 4.56
N LYS A 182 4.39 8.77 3.66
CA LYS A 182 4.26 8.42 2.23
C LYS A 182 3.94 6.94 2.04
N THR A 183 4.70 6.05 2.68
CA THR A 183 4.56 4.60 2.50
C THR A 183 3.88 3.94 3.70
N GLY A 184 4.36 4.23 4.91
CA GLY A 184 3.94 3.57 6.14
C GLY A 184 2.45 3.74 6.45
N ALA A 185 1.88 4.93 6.22
CA ALA A 185 0.47 5.19 6.50
C ALA A 185 -0.47 4.27 5.70
N LEU A 186 -0.17 4.00 4.43
CA LEU A 186 -0.97 3.09 3.60
C LEU A 186 -0.62 1.60 3.77
N ILE A 187 0.48 1.25 4.42
CA ILE A 187 0.73 -0.12 4.91
C ILE A 187 -0.03 -0.35 6.22
N LYS A 188 -0.12 0.67 7.08
CA LYS A 188 -0.86 0.62 8.34
C LYS A 188 -2.37 0.63 8.17
N ALA A 189 -2.89 1.44 7.24
CA ALA A 189 -4.31 1.56 6.93
C ALA A 189 -5.06 0.22 6.81
N PRO A 190 -4.63 -0.77 6.00
CA PRO A 190 -5.35 -2.03 5.84
C PRO A 190 -5.40 -2.86 7.12
N VAL A 191 -4.32 -2.85 7.92
CA VAL A 191 -4.26 -3.62 9.18
C VAL A 191 -5.21 -3.02 10.21
N VAL A 192 -5.14 -1.72 10.44
CA VAL A 192 -5.93 -1.05 11.49
C VAL A 192 -7.40 -0.98 11.11
N SER A 193 -7.72 -0.67 9.84
CA SER A 193 -9.12 -0.63 9.39
C SER A 193 -9.80 -2.01 9.48
N ALA A 194 -9.11 -3.09 9.10
CA ALA A 194 -9.62 -4.45 9.26
C ALA A 194 -9.83 -4.81 10.74
N ALA A 195 -8.87 -4.49 11.61
CA ALA A 195 -9.01 -4.71 13.06
C ALA A 195 -10.25 -4.01 13.65
N ILE A 196 -10.47 -2.74 13.25
CA ILE A 196 -11.65 -1.97 13.65
C ILE A 196 -12.94 -2.66 13.16
N ILE A 197 -13.03 -3.01 11.88
CA ILE A 197 -14.21 -3.67 11.30
C ILE A 197 -14.50 -5.01 11.98
N CYS A 198 -13.46 -5.75 12.38
CA CYS A 198 -13.58 -7.03 13.06
C CYS A 198 -13.82 -6.92 14.57
N ASN A 199 -14.01 -5.71 15.13
CA ASN A 199 -14.19 -5.49 16.56
C ASN A 199 -13.03 -6.03 17.42
N ALA A 200 -11.79 -5.87 16.94
CA ALA A 200 -10.60 -6.21 17.71
C ALA A 200 -10.63 -5.52 19.08
N THR A 201 -10.20 -6.23 20.11
CA THR A 201 -10.02 -5.63 21.44
C THR A 201 -8.95 -4.53 21.40
N ASP A 202 -8.94 -3.65 22.39
CA ASP A 202 -7.95 -2.57 22.48
C ASP A 202 -6.51 -3.11 22.44
N GLU A 203 -6.27 -4.22 23.14
CA GLU A 203 -4.94 -4.84 23.15
C GLU A 203 -4.57 -5.47 21.81
N GLU A 204 -5.52 -6.10 21.10
CA GLU A 204 -5.27 -6.63 19.74
C GLU A 204 -5.01 -5.50 18.75
N SER A 205 -5.79 -4.43 18.84
CA SER A 205 -5.64 -3.22 18.02
C SER A 205 -4.27 -2.57 18.23
N GLN A 206 -3.82 -2.43 19.49
CA GLN A 206 -2.49 -1.89 19.80
C GLN A 206 -1.35 -2.79 19.26
N SER A 207 -1.51 -4.11 19.36
CA SER A 207 -0.54 -5.07 18.84
C SER A 207 -0.44 -4.99 17.32
N LEU A 208 -1.58 -4.92 16.63
CA LEU A 208 -1.68 -4.83 15.18
C LEU A 208 -1.16 -3.48 14.65
N GLU A 209 -1.40 -2.38 15.37
CA GLU A 209 -0.84 -1.07 15.02
C GLU A 209 0.70 -1.10 15.07
N LYS A 210 1.29 -1.60 16.15
CA LYS A 210 2.75 -1.73 16.28
C LYS A 210 3.35 -2.66 15.24
N PHE A 211 2.69 -3.79 14.96
CA PHE A 211 3.07 -4.69 13.87
C PHE A 211 3.12 -3.95 12.53
N ALA A 212 2.08 -3.20 12.19
CA ALA A 212 1.98 -2.52 10.91
C ALA A 212 2.98 -1.36 10.77
N GLU A 213 3.30 -0.66 11.87
CA GLU A 213 4.34 0.36 11.91
C GLU A 213 5.73 -0.25 11.64
N GLY A 214 6.05 -1.36 12.31
CA GLY A 214 7.28 -2.10 12.07
C GLY A 214 7.37 -2.64 10.64
N LEU A 215 6.29 -3.25 10.14
CA LEU A 215 6.23 -3.75 8.77
C LEU A 215 6.42 -2.64 7.74
N GLY A 216 5.79 -1.48 7.93
CA GLY A 216 5.92 -0.33 7.04
C GLY A 216 7.35 0.21 6.97
N LEU A 217 8.03 0.28 8.12
CA LEU A 217 9.42 0.68 8.18
C LEU A 217 10.35 -0.37 7.53
N ALA A 218 10.17 -1.65 7.86
CA ALA A 218 10.94 -2.73 7.25
C ALA A 218 10.77 -2.78 5.72
N PHE A 219 9.55 -2.55 5.23
CA PHE A 219 9.26 -2.50 3.80
C PHE A 219 10.09 -1.44 3.08
N GLN A 220 10.24 -0.26 3.69
CA GLN A 220 10.98 0.85 3.11
C GLN A 220 12.49 0.66 3.21
N ILE A 221 13.01 0.19 4.34
CA ILE A 221 14.44 -0.15 4.46
C ILE A 221 14.82 -1.20 3.40
N LYS A 222 13.94 -2.17 3.15
CA LYS A 222 14.15 -3.17 2.10
C LYS A 222 14.14 -2.55 0.71
N ASP A 223 13.25 -1.61 0.41
CA ASP A 223 13.24 -0.91 -0.88
C ASP A 223 14.52 -0.11 -1.11
N ASP A 224 15.01 0.60 -0.09
CA ASP A 224 16.28 1.33 -0.16
C ASP A 224 17.48 0.39 -0.39
N ILE A 225 17.48 -0.80 0.24
CA ILE A 225 18.50 -1.84 0.02
C ILE A 225 18.43 -2.37 -1.42
N LEU A 226 17.21 -2.65 -1.91
CA LEU A 226 16.99 -3.13 -3.27
C LEU A 226 17.42 -2.11 -4.33
N ASP A 227 17.27 -0.81 -4.08
CA ASP A 227 17.74 0.24 -5.02
C ASP A 227 19.26 0.20 -5.23
N VAL A 228 20.01 -0.35 -4.27
CA VAL A 228 21.48 -0.47 -4.32
C VAL A 228 21.95 -1.86 -4.77
N GLU A 229 21.33 -2.94 -4.29
CA GLU A 229 21.75 -4.32 -4.59
C GLU A 229 21.02 -4.96 -5.77
N GLY A 230 19.85 -4.43 -6.14
CA GLY A 230 18.99 -5.02 -7.16
C GLY A 230 19.55 -4.90 -8.57
N SER A 231 19.02 -5.71 -9.49
CA SER A 231 19.28 -5.60 -10.92
C SER A 231 18.12 -4.90 -11.62
N THR A 232 18.40 -4.02 -12.60
CA THR A 232 17.40 -3.24 -13.36
C THR A 232 16.30 -4.10 -13.96
N GLU A 233 16.65 -5.30 -14.41
CA GLU A 233 15.73 -6.29 -15.02
C GLU A 233 14.71 -6.85 -14.01
N LYS A 234 15.06 -6.91 -12.72
CA LYS A 234 14.21 -7.47 -11.66
C LYS A 234 13.28 -6.41 -11.06
N LEU A 235 13.79 -5.19 -10.85
CA LEU A 235 13.03 -4.12 -10.17
C LEU A 235 12.01 -3.40 -11.07
N GLY A 236 12.15 -3.49 -12.38
CA GLY A 236 11.30 -2.76 -13.33
C GLY A 236 11.48 -1.23 -13.29
N LYS A 237 12.48 -0.74 -12.54
CA LYS A 237 12.97 0.65 -12.48
C LYS A 237 14.51 0.65 -12.56
N LYS A 238 15.12 1.78 -12.92
CA LYS A 238 16.60 1.92 -12.98
C LYS A 238 17.20 1.79 -11.57
N VAL A 239 18.15 0.87 -11.39
CA VAL A 239 18.96 0.74 -10.17
C VAL A 239 19.76 2.02 -9.94
N GLY A 240 19.85 2.47 -8.69
CA GLY A 240 20.52 3.72 -8.33
C GLY A 240 19.76 4.99 -8.74
N SER A 241 18.44 4.89 -8.94
CA SER A 241 17.60 6.08 -9.17
C SER A 241 17.74 7.06 -8.01
N ASP A 242 17.84 6.55 -6.79
CA ASP A 242 17.88 7.38 -5.59
C ASP A 242 19.20 8.16 -5.51
N ALA A 243 20.31 7.52 -5.87
CA ALA A 243 21.61 8.19 -5.98
C ALA A 243 21.62 9.25 -7.10
N SER A 244 21.00 8.95 -8.25
CA SER A 244 20.91 9.91 -9.37
C SER A 244 20.05 11.13 -9.04
N ASN A 245 19.03 10.96 -8.20
CA ASN A 245 18.11 12.01 -7.74
C ASN A 245 18.57 12.68 -6.43
N LYS A 246 19.77 12.33 -5.92
CA LYS A 246 20.30 12.79 -4.63
C LYS A 246 19.32 12.61 -3.47
N LYS A 247 18.52 11.54 -3.49
CA LYS A 247 17.60 11.21 -2.40
C LYS A 247 18.41 10.67 -1.22
N THR A 248 18.15 11.19 -0.02
CA THR A 248 18.67 10.60 1.21
C THR A 248 17.88 9.32 1.50
N THR A 249 18.57 8.20 1.73
CA THR A 249 17.99 6.89 2.03
C THR A 249 18.60 6.30 3.30
N TYR A 250 18.03 5.22 3.83
CA TYR A 250 18.67 4.49 4.94
C TYR A 250 20.07 4.01 4.57
N VAL A 251 20.26 3.56 3.32
CA VAL A 251 21.56 3.07 2.85
C VAL A 251 22.56 4.22 2.73
N SER A 252 22.14 5.40 2.26
CA SER A 252 23.05 6.56 2.17
C SER A 252 23.45 7.09 3.56
N LEU A 253 22.57 7.03 4.55
CA LEU A 253 22.84 7.54 5.91
C LEU A 253 23.62 6.56 6.78
N TYR A 254 23.31 5.27 6.70
CA TYR A 254 23.84 4.26 7.63
C TYR A 254 24.81 3.28 6.99
N GLY A 255 24.85 3.21 5.67
CA GLY A 255 25.55 2.17 4.92
C GLY A 255 24.76 0.87 4.87
N LEU A 256 24.99 0.10 3.81
CA LEU A 256 24.26 -1.12 3.46
C LEU A 256 24.19 -2.14 4.60
N GLU A 257 25.33 -2.44 5.23
CA GLU A 257 25.40 -3.44 6.30
C GLU A 257 24.56 -3.05 7.52
N LYS A 258 24.59 -1.77 7.91
CA LYS A 258 23.77 -1.29 9.02
C LYS A 258 22.29 -1.26 8.65
N SER A 259 21.94 -0.90 7.41
CA SER A 259 20.55 -0.98 6.92
C SER A 259 20.02 -2.40 6.97
N LYS A 260 20.82 -3.42 6.62
CA LYS A 260 20.43 -4.84 6.75
C LYS A 260 20.20 -5.25 8.21
N GLN A 261 21.04 -4.79 9.13
CA GLN A 261 20.83 -5.03 10.57
C GLN A 261 19.54 -4.38 11.08
N MET A 262 19.26 -3.14 10.64
CA MET A 262 18.03 -2.43 10.97
C MET A 262 16.81 -3.15 10.41
N LEU A 263 16.86 -3.60 9.16
CA LEU A 263 15.81 -4.40 8.53
C LEU A 263 15.47 -5.64 9.37
N ASN A 264 16.48 -6.44 9.74
CA ASN A 264 16.28 -7.66 10.54
C ASN A 264 15.64 -7.33 11.89
N LYS A 265 16.20 -6.36 12.62
CA LYS A 265 15.69 -5.94 13.93
C LYS A 265 14.23 -5.48 13.85
N THR A 266 13.92 -4.56 12.94
CA THR A 266 12.56 -4.03 12.79
C THR A 266 11.56 -5.12 12.39
N SER A 267 11.99 -6.09 11.58
CA SER A 267 11.15 -7.20 11.16
C SER A 267 10.87 -8.17 12.31
N GLU A 268 11.87 -8.49 13.12
CA GLU A 268 11.71 -9.29 14.33
C GLU A 268 10.79 -8.61 15.36
N GLU A 269 10.92 -7.30 15.54
CA GLU A 269 10.04 -6.50 16.40
C GLU A 269 8.59 -6.51 15.88
N ALA A 270 8.39 -6.36 14.56
CA ALA A 270 7.06 -6.46 13.95
C ALA A 270 6.44 -7.85 14.22
N ILE A 271 7.17 -8.93 13.94
CA ILE A 271 6.71 -10.31 14.17
C ILE A 271 6.42 -10.57 15.66
N THR A 272 7.21 -10.00 16.57
CA THR A 272 6.98 -10.11 18.01
C THR A 272 5.63 -9.55 18.43
N ASN A 273 5.17 -8.46 17.80
CA ASN A 273 3.84 -7.91 18.02
C ASN A 273 2.69 -8.81 17.51
N LEU A 274 2.99 -9.91 16.81
CA LEU A 274 1.99 -10.91 16.42
C LEU A 274 1.89 -12.10 17.39
N GLN A 275 2.81 -12.25 18.35
CA GLN A 275 2.90 -13.44 19.20
C GLN A 275 1.60 -13.73 19.98
N LYS A 276 0.86 -12.70 20.38
CA LYS A 276 -0.38 -12.86 21.15
C LYS A 276 -1.49 -13.60 20.38
N PHE A 277 -1.44 -13.57 19.05
CA PHE A 277 -2.40 -14.27 18.19
C PHE A 277 -2.02 -15.75 17.97
N GLY A 278 -0.86 -16.18 18.47
CA GLY A 278 -0.37 -17.55 18.38
C GLY A 278 -0.30 -18.04 16.94
N THR A 279 -0.76 -19.26 16.69
CA THR A 279 -0.73 -19.88 15.36
C THR A 279 -1.66 -19.21 14.35
N LYS A 280 -2.65 -18.41 14.78
CA LYS A 280 -3.54 -17.68 13.86
C LYS A 280 -2.78 -16.64 13.04
N ALA A 281 -1.69 -16.09 13.58
CA ALA A 281 -0.84 -15.11 12.89
C ALA A 281 0.17 -15.71 11.90
N ALA A 282 0.19 -17.04 11.70
CA ALA A 282 1.18 -17.70 10.85
C ALA A 282 1.33 -17.05 9.47
N PHE A 283 0.20 -16.76 8.80
CA PHE A 283 0.22 -16.11 7.49
C PHE A 283 0.84 -14.72 7.51
N LEU A 284 0.52 -13.87 8.50
CA LEU A 284 1.08 -12.51 8.60
C LEU A 284 2.59 -12.55 8.90
N LYS A 285 3.02 -13.52 9.70
CA LYS A 285 4.43 -13.77 9.98
C LYS A 285 5.17 -14.19 8.70
N GLU A 286 4.68 -15.21 8.00
CA GLU A 286 5.27 -15.71 6.75
C GLU A 286 5.27 -14.63 5.65
N LEU A 287 4.21 -13.82 5.57
CA LEU A 287 4.15 -12.68 4.65
C LEU A 287 5.24 -11.64 4.99
N THR A 288 5.47 -11.37 6.26
CA THR A 288 6.51 -10.44 6.70
C THR A 288 7.89 -10.97 6.35
N GLU A 289 8.16 -12.24 6.64
CA GLU A 289 9.41 -12.93 6.27
C GLU A 289 9.62 -12.92 4.74
N TYR A 290 8.59 -13.19 3.96
CA TYR A 290 8.63 -13.11 2.50
C TYR A 290 8.97 -11.69 2.00
N LEU A 291 8.35 -10.67 2.59
CA LEU A 291 8.54 -9.27 2.17
C LEU A 291 9.96 -8.75 2.43
N ILE A 292 10.66 -9.26 3.44
CA ILE A 292 12.00 -8.77 3.81
C ILE A 292 13.10 -9.49 3.03
N VAL A 293 12.86 -10.72 2.58
CA VAL A 293 13.80 -11.49 1.74
C VAL A 293 13.58 -11.31 0.23
N ARG A 294 12.51 -10.61 -0.17
CA ARG A 294 12.15 -10.42 -1.59
C ARG A 294 13.29 -9.84 -2.43
N GLU A 295 13.29 -10.20 -3.71
CA GLU A 295 14.26 -9.69 -4.71
C GLU A 295 13.66 -8.63 -5.66
N ILE A 296 12.34 -8.42 -5.58
CA ILE A 296 11.51 -7.49 -6.36
C ILE A 296 10.42 -6.90 -5.50
#